data_AF-A0A3C1SG85-F1
#
_entry.id   AF-A0A3C1SG85-F1
#
_cell.length_a   1.000
_cell.length_b   1.000
_cell.length_c   1.000
_cell.angle_alpha   90.00
_cell.angle_beta   90.00
_cell.angle_gamma   90.00
#
_symmetry.space_group_name_H-M   'P 1'
#
loop_
_entity.id
_entity.type
_entity.pdbx_description
1 polymer ?
#
loop_
_entity_poly.entity_id
_entity_poly.type
_entity_poly.pdbx_seq_one_letter_code
_entity_poly.pdbx_strand_id
1 'polypeptide(L)'
;MVNIDKHISHWLNGAEEDWEVANQLILSDKIRHGLFFLHLTLEKIIKAHICRNTNDIAPKLHNLVRLAEVSGIYFDQTQTDLLAEMNPFNIEGRYPEIWGAVPSREEADILIERTGEFFRWLKNQL
;
A
#
# COMPACT_ATOMS: atom_id res chain seq x y z
N MET A 1 -13.40 22.46 11.88
CA MET A 1 -12.34 21.62 12.47
C MET A 1 -12.30 20.34 11.65
N VAL A 2 -11.12 19.90 11.22
CA VAL A 2 -10.99 18.65 10.44
C VAL A 2 -11.36 17.48 11.37
N ASN A 3 -12.19 16.56 10.89
CA ASN A 3 -12.53 15.34 11.63
C ASN A 3 -11.52 14.25 11.26
N ILE A 4 -10.51 14.08 12.10
CA ILE A 4 -9.40 13.14 11.86
C ILE A 4 -9.88 11.69 11.86
N ASP A 5 -10.81 11.32 12.72
CA ASP A 5 -11.39 9.96 12.75
C ASP A 5 -12.02 9.60 11.40
N LYS A 6 -12.73 10.54 10.78
CA LYS A 6 -13.28 10.36 9.43
C LYS A 6 -12.19 10.15 8.38
N HIS A 7 -11.04 10.82 8.49
CA HIS A 7 -9.90 10.61 7.60
C HIS A 7 -9.22 9.25 7.84
N ILE A 8 -9.09 8.82 9.09
CA ILE A 8 -8.58 7.48 9.45
C ILE A 8 -9.48 6.41 8.83
N SER A 9 -10.79 6.47 9.06
CA SER A 9 -11.75 5.51 8.49
C SER A 9 -11.76 5.54 6.96
N HIS A 10 -11.66 6.73 6.35
CA HIS A 10 -11.58 6.85 4.90
C HIS A 10 -10.38 6.09 4.32
N TRP A 11 -9.20 6.27 4.90
CA TRP A 11 -7.99 5.60 4.45
C TRP A 11 -8.00 4.11 4.74
N LEU A 12 -8.48 3.69 5.92
CA LEU A 12 -8.61 2.27 6.27
C LEU A 12 -9.56 1.54 5.31
N ASN A 13 -10.77 2.06 5.12
CA ASN A 13 -11.76 1.44 4.23
C ASN A 13 -11.24 1.38 2.80
N GLY A 14 -10.62 2.46 2.31
CA GLY A 14 -10.02 2.49 0.98
C GLY A 14 -8.86 1.51 0.82
N ALA A 15 -8.10 1.22 1.88
CA ALA A 15 -7.03 0.21 1.85
C ALA A 15 -7.60 -1.22 1.78
N GLU A 16 -8.68 -1.48 2.50
CA GLU A 16 -9.40 -2.76 2.47
C GLU A 16 -10.03 -3.03 1.09
N GLU A 17 -10.66 -2.01 0.50
CA GLU A 17 -11.21 -2.09 -0.87
C GLU A 17 -10.10 -2.38 -1.89
N ASP A 18 -8.98 -1.65 -1.84
CA ASP A 18 -7.86 -1.88 -2.75
C ASP A 18 -7.26 -3.27 -2.59
N TRP A 19 -7.20 -3.78 -1.35
CA TRP A 19 -6.70 -5.12 -1.08
C TRP A 19 -7.58 -6.17 -1.75
N GLU A 20 -8.90 -6.04 -1.64
CA GLU A 20 -9.83 -6.95 -2.30
C GLU A 20 -9.68 -6.89 -3.83
N VAL A 21 -9.65 -5.68 -4.40
CA VAL A 21 -9.48 -5.47 -5.85
C VAL A 21 -8.16 -6.04 -6.35
N ALA A 22 -7.06 -5.83 -5.62
CA ALA A 22 -5.76 -6.38 -5.97
C ALA A 22 -5.80 -7.91 -6.12
N ASN A 23 -6.40 -8.59 -5.14
CA ASN A 23 -6.52 -10.05 -5.15
C ASN A 23 -7.34 -10.54 -6.36
N GLN A 24 -8.47 -9.89 -6.67
CA GLN A 24 -9.30 -10.24 -7.83
C GLN A 24 -8.55 -10.04 -9.16
N LEU A 25 -7.76 -8.97 -9.28
CA LEU A 25 -6.99 -8.68 -10.48
C LEU A 25 -5.86 -9.69 -10.70
N ILE A 26 -5.12 -10.04 -9.65
CA ILE A 26 -4.04 -11.03 -9.77
C ILE A 26 -4.63 -12.42 -10.05
N LEU A 27 -5.74 -12.78 -9.41
CA LEU A 27 -6.44 -14.03 -9.70
C LEU A 27 -6.90 -14.15 -11.16
N SER A 28 -7.25 -13.02 -11.80
CA SER A 28 -7.65 -12.94 -13.21
C SER A 28 -6.48 -12.65 -14.18
N ASP A 29 -5.23 -12.91 -13.75
CA ASP A 29 -3.98 -12.70 -14.50
C ASP A 29 -3.72 -11.25 -14.96
N LYS A 30 -4.43 -10.28 -14.39
CA LYS A 30 -4.16 -8.84 -14.57
C LYS A 30 -3.09 -8.36 -13.59
N ILE A 31 -1.95 -9.05 -13.57
CA ILE A 31 -0.91 -8.93 -12.54
C ILE A 31 -0.47 -7.48 -12.31
N ARG A 32 -0.07 -6.73 -13.34
CA ARG A 32 0.38 -5.34 -13.17
C ARG A 32 -0.64 -4.44 -12.47
N HIS A 33 -1.90 -4.57 -12.84
CA HIS A 33 -2.98 -3.79 -12.21
C HIS A 33 -3.16 -4.22 -10.76
N GLY A 34 -3.12 -5.53 -10.50
CA GLY A 34 -3.15 -6.07 -9.15
C GLY A 34 -2.03 -5.54 -8.25
N LEU A 35 -0.78 -5.52 -8.75
CA LEU A 35 0.38 -5.00 -8.02
C LEU A 35 0.28 -3.48 -7.77
N PHE A 36 -0.31 -2.73 -8.70
CA PHE A 36 -0.65 -1.33 -8.48
C PHE A 36 -1.65 -1.17 -7.33
N PHE A 37 -2.70 -1.99 -7.26
CA PHE A 37 -3.64 -1.95 -6.14
C PHE A 37 -3.02 -2.42 -4.82
N LEU A 38 -2.11 -3.40 -4.82
CA LEU A 38 -1.34 -3.77 -3.62
C LEU A 38 -0.49 -2.60 -3.11
N HIS A 39 0.13 -1.82 -4.00
CA HIS A 39 0.81 -0.59 -3.63
C HIS A 39 -0.15 0.39 -2.95
N LEU A 40 -1.34 0.62 -3.53
CA LEU A 40 -2.33 1.54 -2.96
C LEU A 40 -2.86 1.07 -1.60
N THR A 41 -3.04 -0.24 -1.39
CA THR A 41 -3.37 -0.81 -0.07
C THR A 41 -2.38 -0.34 0.99
N LEU A 42 -1.07 -0.51 0.74
CA LEU A 42 -0.01 -0.08 1.67
C LEU A 42 0.03 1.44 1.83
N GLU A 43 -0.12 2.20 0.74
CA GLU A 43 -0.16 3.65 0.78
C GLU A 43 -1.26 4.15 1.71
N LYS A 44 -2.48 3.65 1.51
CA LYS A 44 -3.67 4.10 2.24
C LYS A 44 -3.61 3.69 3.71
N ILE A 45 -3.22 2.46 4.04
CA ILE A 45 -3.14 2.07 5.46
C ILE A 45 -2.08 2.86 6.23
N ILE A 46 -0.93 3.19 5.60
CA ILE A 46 0.09 4.04 6.23
C ILE A 46 -0.44 5.46 6.39
N LYS A 47 -1.22 5.98 5.43
CA LYS A 47 -1.89 7.28 5.55
C LYS A 47 -2.90 7.33 6.69
N ALA A 48 -3.62 6.24 6.96
CA ALA A 48 -4.49 6.15 8.15
C ALA A 48 -3.68 6.32 9.44
N HIS A 49 -2.52 5.68 9.54
CA HIS A 49 -1.60 5.85 10.68
C HIS A 49 -1.01 7.25 10.79
N ILE A 50 -0.61 7.86 9.67
CA ILE A 50 -0.14 9.26 9.67
C ILE A 50 -1.23 10.15 10.27
N CYS A 51 -2.49 10.01 9.83
CA CYS A 51 -3.59 10.80 10.36
C CYS A 51 -3.73 10.66 11.86
N ARG A 52 -3.69 9.42 12.35
CA ARG A 52 -3.81 9.12 13.79
C ARG A 52 -2.65 9.67 14.61
N ASN A 53 -1.42 9.46 14.15
CA ASN A 53 -0.22 9.77 14.92
C ASN A 53 0.14 11.26 14.91
N THR A 54 -0.27 11.98 13.86
CA THR A 54 -0.02 13.43 13.72
C THR A 54 -1.23 14.29 14.09
N ASN A 55 -2.42 13.69 14.20
CA ASN A 55 -3.69 14.39 14.35
C ASN A 55 -3.92 15.44 13.23
N ASP A 56 -3.46 15.15 12.02
CA ASP A 56 -3.56 15.98 10.82
C ASP A 56 -3.85 15.15 9.56
N ILE A 57 -4.09 15.77 8.41
CA ILE A 57 -4.35 15.08 7.16
C ILE A 57 -3.04 14.52 6.59
N ALA A 58 -3.06 13.25 6.22
CA ALA A 58 -1.90 12.62 5.57
C ALA A 58 -1.47 13.36 4.28
N PRO A 59 -0.17 13.49 4.03
CA PRO A 59 0.34 14.24 2.89
C PRO A 59 -0.01 13.56 1.56
N LYS A 60 -0.06 14.36 0.49
CA LYS A 60 -0.25 13.89 -0.89
C LYS A 60 1.05 13.29 -1.44
N LEU A 61 1.52 12.22 -0.82
CA LEU A 61 2.70 11.45 -1.19
C LEU A 61 2.29 10.02 -1.56
N HIS A 62 3.06 9.43 -2.47
CA HIS A 62 2.88 8.05 -2.94
C HIS A 62 4.10 7.17 -2.71
N ASN A 63 5.24 7.77 -2.36
CA ASN A 63 6.43 7.00 -2.04
C ASN A 63 6.23 6.36 -0.65
N LEU A 64 6.16 5.03 -0.62
CA LEU A 64 5.87 4.24 0.56
C LEU A 64 6.94 4.38 1.64
N VAL A 65 8.22 4.42 1.26
CA VAL A 65 9.33 4.63 2.21
C VAL A 65 9.23 6.01 2.85
N ARG A 66 8.92 7.06 2.07
CA ARG A 66 8.69 8.41 2.61
C ARG A 66 7.47 8.49 3.52
N LEU A 67 6.39 7.77 3.18
CA LEU A 67 5.21 7.67 4.05
C LEU A 67 5.55 6.97 5.37
N ALA A 68 6.39 5.93 5.32
CA ALA A 68 6.89 5.23 6.49
C ALA A 68 7.64 6.19 7.44
N GLU A 69 8.58 6.98 6.91
CA GLU A 69 9.38 7.96 7.66
C GLU A 69 8.51 8.97 8.43
N VAL A 70 7.40 9.42 7.84
CA VAL A 70 6.52 10.43 8.44
C VAL A 70 5.32 9.84 9.20
N SER A 71 5.17 8.51 9.21
CA SER A 71 4.06 7.84 9.89
C SER A 71 4.18 7.80 11.41
N GLY A 72 5.39 7.93 11.96
CA GLY A 72 5.64 7.70 13.38
C GLY A 72 5.56 6.23 13.81
N ILE A 73 5.49 5.29 12.86
CA ILE A 73 5.61 3.85 13.12
C ILE A 73 7.08 3.44 12.98
N TYR A 74 7.54 2.54 13.85
CA TYR A 74 8.81 1.85 13.66
C TYR A 74 8.61 0.69 12.67
N PHE A 75 9.30 0.75 11.54
CA PHE A 75 9.38 -0.35 10.58
C PHE A 75 10.72 -1.06 10.71
N ASP A 76 10.69 -2.39 10.71
CA ASP A 76 11.92 -3.16 10.60
C ASP A 76 12.49 -3.13 9.17
N GLN A 77 13.67 -3.74 8.99
CA GLN A 77 14.34 -3.77 7.69
C GLN A 77 13.51 -4.51 6.63
N THR A 78 12.91 -5.64 7.00
CA THR A 78 12.09 -6.46 6.09
C THR A 78 10.87 -5.68 5.58
N GLN A 79 10.21 -4.94 6.46
CA GLN A 79 9.07 -4.08 6.13
C GLN A 79 9.51 -2.90 5.25
N THR A 80 10.64 -2.28 5.58
CA THR A 80 11.19 -1.17 4.79
C THR A 80 11.58 -1.61 3.37
N ASP A 81 12.18 -2.78 3.25
CA ASP A 81 12.55 -3.39 1.96
C ASP A 81 11.31 -3.70 1.12
N LEU A 82 10.25 -4.24 1.73
CA LEU A 82 8.98 -4.47 1.04
C LEU A 82 8.35 -3.15 0.55
N LEU A 83 8.38 -2.07 1.35
CA LEU A 83 7.89 -0.77 0.90
C LEU A 83 8.71 -0.22 -0.28
N ALA A 84 10.02 -0.44 -0.28
CA ALA A 84 10.89 -0.06 -1.39
C ALA A 84 10.60 -0.88 -2.66
N GLU A 85 10.41 -2.19 -2.51
CA GLU A 85 10.05 -3.13 -3.59
C GLU A 85 8.68 -2.80 -4.22
N MET A 86 7.72 -2.32 -3.41
CA MET A 86 6.37 -1.98 -3.88
C MET A 86 6.26 -0.60 -4.52
N ASN A 87 7.25 0.28 -4.38
CA ASN A 87 7.22 1.65 -4.91
C ASN A 87 7.09 1.74 -6.45
N PRO A 88 7.83 0.95 -7.26
CA PRO A 88 7.76 1.02 -8.72
C PRO A 88 6.35 0.78 -9.28
N PHE A 89 5.56 -0.10 -8.66
CA PHE A 89 4.21 -0.45 -9.11
C PHE A 89 3.25 0.74 -9.15
N ASN A 90 3.52 1.78 -8.35
CA ASN A 90 2.78 3.05 -8.41
C ASN A 90 2.84 3.72 -9.79
N ILE A 91 4.03 3.71 -10.40
CA ILE A 91 4.28 4.37 -11.69
C ILE A 91 3.91 3.43 -12.83
N GLU A 92 4.34 2.16 -12.74
CA GLU A 92 4.03 1.16 -13.75
C GLU A 92 2.51 0.95 -13.92
N GLY A 93 1.72 1.03 -12.85
CA GLY A 93 0.26 0.93 -12.96
C GLY A 93 -0.40 2.04 -13.78
N ARG A 94 0.30 3.16 -14.06
CA ARG A 94 -0.27 4.35 -14.74
C ARG A 94 0.29 4.60 -16.13
N TYR A 95 1.51 4.18 -16.39
CA TYR A 95 2.28 4.56 -17.58
C TYR A 95 2.77 3.31 -18.31
N PRO A 96 2.05 2.83 -19.35
CA PRO A 96 2.42 1.64 -20.09
C PRO A 96 3.82 1.66 -20.71
N GLU A 97 4.34 2.84 -21.00
CA GLU A 97 5.68 3.07 -21.53
C GLU A 97 6.81 2.80 -20.53
N ILE A 98 6.50 2.70 -19.24
CA ILE A 98 7.46 2.44 -18.15
C ILE A 98 7.42 0.98 -17.70
N TRP A 99 6.53 0.16 -18.28
CA TRP A 99 6.40 -1.25 -17.91
C TRP A 99 7.72 -2.01 -18.07
N GLY A 100 8.25 -2.51 -16.95
CA GLY A 100 9.30 -3.52 -16.93
C GLY A 100 8.78 -4.89 -17.38
N ALA A 101 9.51 -5.98 -17.12
CA ALA A 101 8.94 -7.32 -17.29
C ALA A 101 7.69 -7.47 -16.40
N VAL A 102 6.63 -8.13 -16.89
CA VAL A 102 5.51 -8.49 -16.00
C VAL A 102 6.05 -9.50 -15.00
N PRO A 103 5.87 -9.31 -13.68
CA PRO A 103 6.18 -10.36 -12.72
C PRO A 103 5.41 -11.63 -13.08
N SER A 104 6.08 -12.77 -12.95
CA SER A 104 5.46 -14.07 -13.07
C SER A 104 4.34 -14.24 -12.05
N ARG A 105 3.48 -15.23 -12.28
CA ARG A 105 2.40 -15.55 -11.34
C ARG A 105 2.94 -15.90 -9.95
N GLU A 106 4.04 -16.65 -9.90
CA GLU A 106 4.71 -17.03 -8.66
C GLU A 106 5.25 -15.82 -7.90
N GLU A 107 5.93 -14.88 -8.59
CA GLU A 107 6.39 -13.63 -7.98
C GLU A 107 5.22 -12.78 -7.47
N ALA A 108 4.11 -12.73 -8.22
CA ALA A 108 2.91 -12.02 -7.79
C ALA A 108 2.26 -12.63 -6.55
N ASP A 109 2.19 -13.98 -6.47
CA ASP A 109 1.63 -14.67 -5.31
C ASP A 109 2.50 -14.45 -4.05
N ILE A 110 3.83 -14.43 -4.18
CA ILE A 110 4.76 -14.07 -3.09
C ILE A 110 4.53 -12.64 -2.60
N LEU A 111 4.34 -11.70 -3.53
CA LEU A 111 4.06 -10.30 -3.20
C LEU A 111 2.71 -10.12 -2.51
N ILE A 112 1.68 -10.85 -2.93
CA ILE A 112 0.38 -10.88 -2.24
C ILE A 112 0.57 -11.34 -0.80
N GLU A 113 1.25 -12.48 -0.57
CA GLU A 113 1.41 -13.05 0.76
C GLU A 113 2.12 -12.07 1.72
N ARG A 114 3.28 -11.56 1.31
CA ARG A 114 4.08 -10.59 2.09
C ARG A 114 3.31 -9.31 2.35
N THR A 115 2.62 -8.77 1.33
CA THR A 115 1.80 -7.56 1.47
C THR A 115 0.61 -7.80 2.40
N GLY A 116 -0.03 -8.98 2.33
CA GLY A 116 -1.18 -9.34 3.15
C GLY A 116 -0.82 -9.55 4.62
N GLU A 117 0.33 -10.14 4.92
CA GLU A 117 0.88 -10.20 6.28
C GLU A 117 1.14 -8.80 6.84
N PHE A 118 1.82 -7.96 6.07
CA PHE A 118 2.16 -6.62 6.49
C PHE A 118 0.94 -5.71 6.66
N PHE A 119 -0.03 -5.80 5.74
CA PHE A 119 -1.30 -5.10 5.82
C PHE A 119 -2.07 -5.47 7.09
N ARG A 120 -2.16 -6.78 7.41
CA ARG A 120 -2.78 -7.25 8.66
C ARG A 120 -2.05 -6.71 9.89
N TRP A 121 -0.71 -6.71 9.88
CA TRP A 121 0.09 -6.15 10.95
C TRP A 121 -0.17 -4.64 11.16
N LEU A 122 -0.28 -3.87 10.07
CA LEU A 122 -0.62 -2.44 10.13
C LEU A 122 -2.04 -2.21 10.65
N LYS A 123 -3.02 -3.00 10.20
CA LYS A 123 -4.41 -2.91 10.67
C LYS A 123 -4.55 -3.18 12.16
N ASN A 124 -3.86 -4.19 12.68
CA ASN A 124 -3.94 -4.56 14.10
C ASN A 124 -3.38 -3.48 15.04
N GLN A 125 -2.60 -2.54 14.51
CA GLN A 125 -2.03 -1.44 15.27
C GLN A 125 -2.85 -0.17 15.20
N LEU A 126 -3.91 -0.10 14.38
CA LEU A 126 -4.74 1.08 14.14
C LEU A 126 -5.84 1.23 15.19
#